data_AF-S4PYR4-F1
#
_entry.id   AF-S4PYR4-F1
#
_cell.length_a   1.000
_cell.length_b   1.000
_cell.length_c   1.000
_cell.angle_alpha   90.00
_cell.angle_beta   90.00
_cell.angle_gamma   90.00
#
_symmetry.space_group_name_H-M   'P 1'
#
loop_
_entity.id
_entity.type
_entity.pdbx_description
1 polymer ?
#
loop_
_entity_poly.entity_id
_entity_poly.type
_entity_poly.pdbx_seq_one_letter_code
_entity_poly.pdbx_strand_id
1 'polypeptide(L)'
;MLTNHENQSMLITGESGAGKTENTKKVIAYFATVGASQKKDPTQEKKGSLEDQVVQTNPVLEAFGNAKTVRNDNSSRFGKFIRIHFGPSGKLAGADIETYLLEKARVISQQALERSYHIFYQMMSGSVKGLK
;
A
#
# COMPACT_ATOMS: atom_id res chain seq x y z
N MET A 1 -4.34 19.96 10.03
CA MET A 1 -5.45 19.07 10.43
C MET A 1 -6.13 19.51 11.72
N LEU A 2 -5.52 19.37 12.91
CA LEU A 2 -6.22 19.71 14.17
C LEU A 2 -6.40 21.21 14.41
N THR A 3 -5.40 22.03 14.06
CA THR A 3 -5.48 23.49 14.20
C THR A 3 -6.31 24.13 13.09
N ASN A 4 -6.06 23.72 11.83
CA ASN A 4 -6.64 24.37 10.65
C ASN A 4 -7.96 23.72 10.18
N HIS A 5 -8.35 22.59 10.78
CA HIS A 5 -9.55 21.82 10.40
C HIS A 5 -9.64 21.42 8.92
N GLU A 6 -8.50 21.26 8.25
CA GLU A 6 -8.40 20.83 6.85
C GLU A 6 -7.63 19.51 6.70
N ASN A 7 -8.00 18.75 5.66
CA ASN A 7 -7.29 17.53 5.23
C ASN A 7 -5.86 17.86 4.81
N GLN A 8 -4.95 16.90 4.95
CA GLN A 8 -3.53 17.07 4.64
C GLN A 8 -3.08 15.97 3.67
N SER A 9 -2.10 16.28 2.83
CA SER A 9 -1.49 15.32 1.90
C SER A 9 0.02 15.30 2.07
N MET A 10 0.61 14.11 2.12
CA MET A 10 2.06 13.90 2.06
C MET A 10 2.42 13.22 0.75
N LEU A 11 3.21 13.90 -0.09
CA LEU A 11 3.68 13.37 -1.36
C LEU A 11 5.08 12.78 -1.17
N ILE A 12 5.20 11.45 -1.27
CA ILE A 12 6.47 10.73 -1.12
C ILE A 12 6.97 10.35 -2.52
N THR A 13 7.93 11.12 -3.04
CA THR A 13 8.55 10.90 -4.35
C THR A 13 9.90 10.20 -4.22
N GLY A 14 10.35 9.58 -5.30
CA GLY A 14 11.66 8.94 -5.38
C GLY A 14 11.70 7.86 -6.46
N GLU A 15 12.90 7.54 -6.93
CA GLU A 15 13.09 6.47 -7.90
C GLU A 15 12.84 5.08 -7.29
N SER A 16 12.90 4.05 -8.14
CA SER A 16 12.94 2.66 -7.67
C SER A 16 14.06 2.48 -6.65
N GLY A 17 13.81 1.73 -5.57
CA GLY A 17 14.83 1.46 -4.55
C GLY A 17 15.12 2.62 -3.59
N ALA A 18 14.58 3.84 -3.81
CA ALA A 18 14.79 5.00 -2.94
C ALA A 18 14.15 4.90 -1.53
N GLY A 19 13.61 3.73 -1.15
CA GLY A 19 13.03 3.52 0.19
C GLY A 19 11.64 4.14 0.39
N LYS A 20 10.90 4.49 -0.69
CA LYS A 20 9.55 5.05 -0.58
C LYS A 20 8.62 4.20 0.29
N THR A 21 8.57 2.91 0.02
CA THR A 21 7.71 1.96 0.74
C THR A 21 8.03 1.92 2.23
N GLU A 22 9.31 1.88 2.59
CA GLU A 22 9.75 1.86 3.99
C GLU A 22 9.43 3.17 4.71
N ASN A 23 9.64 4.31 4.06
CA ASN A 23 9.26 5.60 4.63
C ASN A 23 7.73 5.72 4.83
N THR A 24 6.93 5.27 3.87
CA THR A 24 5.46 5.24 4.00
C THR A 24 5.03 4.41 5.20
N LYS A 25 5.64 3.24 5.44
CA LYS A 25 5.37 2.41 6.63
C LYS A 25 5.63 3.19 7.92
N LYS A 26 6.79 3.85 8.03
CA LYS A 26 7.16 4.63 9.22
C LYS A 26 6.24 5.83 9.46
N VAL A 27 5.79 6.50 8.40
CA VAL A 27 4.80 7.58 8.50
C VAL A 27 3.48 7.05 9.07
N ILE A 28 2.97 5.92 8.57
CA ILE A 28 1.74 5.29 9.09
C ILE A 28 1.92 4.88 10.57
N ALA A 29 3.05 4.27 10.91
CA ALA A 29 3.38 3.87 12.28
C ALA A 29 3.42 5.06 13.25
N TYR A 30 4.00 6.17 12.80
CA TYR A 30 4.03 7.40 13.56
C TYR A 30 2.62 7.95 13.81
N PHE A 31 1.78 8.00 12.78
CA PHE A 31 0.38 8.41 12.91
C PHE A 31 -0.44 7.50 13.82
N ALA A 32 -0.21 6.19 13.76
CA ALA A 32 -0.82 5.23 14.68
C ALA A 32 -0.40 5.47 16.14
N THR A 33 0.85 5.90 16.37
CA THR A 33 1.41 6.19 17.70
C THR A 33 0.83 7.48 18.27
N VAL A 34 0.86 8.59 17.52
CA VAL A 34 0.36 9.90 18.01
C VAL A 34 -1.17 9.94 18.09
N GLY A 35 -1.85 9.17 17.23
CA GLY A 35 -3.31 9.03 17.18
C GLY A 35 -3.86 7.95 18.10
N ALA A 36 -3.02 7.25 18.88
CA ALA A 36 -3.45 6.15 19.74
C ALA A 36 -4.44 6.61 20.82
N SER A 37 -5.51 5.83 21.02
CA SER A 37 -6.45 6.00 22.13
C SER A 37 -5.98 5.22 23.35
N GLN A 38 -6.17 5.78 24.56
CA GLN A 38 -5.86 5.07 25.82
C GLN A 38 -6.82 3.90 26.10
N LYS A 39 -7.99 3.88 25.47
CA LYS A 39 -8.92 2.75 25.52
C LYS A 39 -8.46 1.70 24.51
N LYS A 40 -7.68 0.72 24.98
CA LYS A 40 -7.48 -0.54 24.25
C LYS A 40 -8.83 -1.25 24.19
N ASP A 41 -9.47 -1.21 23.04
CA ASP A 41 -10.65 -2.01 22.79
C ASP A 41 -10.18 -3.49 22.76
N PRO A 42 -10.73 -4.40 23.57
CA PRO A 42 -10.31 -5.81 23.58
C PRO A 42 -10.51 -6.50 22.22
N THR A 43 -11.27 -5.90 21.31
CA THR A 43 -11.40 -6.33 19.91
C THR A 43 -10.22 -5.95 19.02
N GLN A 44 -9.44 -4.92 19.38
CA GLN A 44 -8.26 -4.48 18.61
C GLN A 44 -7.03 -5.37 18.84
N GLU A 45 -6.95 -6.12 19.94
CA GLU A 45 -5.86 -7.07 20.17
C GLU A 45 -5.78 -8.15 19.08
N LYS A 46 -6.88 -8.45 18.40
CA LYS A 46 -6.94 -9.42 17.30
C LYS A 46 -6.60 -8.86 15.92
N LYS A 47 -6.63 -7.54 15.71
CA LYS A 47 -6.55 -6.92 14.36
C LYS A 47 -5.16 -6.41 13.97
N GLY A 48 -4.17 -6.48 14.86
CA GLY A 48 -2.83 -5.91 14.61
C GLY A 48 -2.86 -4.37 14.53
N SER A 49 -1.69 -3.74 14.46
CA SER A 49 -1.60 -2.28 14.33
C SER A 49 -2.14 -1.79 12.99
N LEU A 50 -2.43 -0.48 12.86
CA LEU A 50 -2.83 0.08 11.56
C LEU A 50 -1.72 -0.10 10.51
N GLU A 51 -0.46 0.00 10.93
CA GLU A 51 0.70 -0.30 10.07
C GLU A 51 0.60 -1.73 9.53
N ASP A 52 0.37 -2.71 10.40
CA ASP A 52 0.26 -4.12 10.01
C ASP A 52 -0.89 -4.34 9.02
N GLN A 53 -2.05 -3.72 9.28
CA GLN A 53 -3.22 -3.82 8.40
C GLN A 53 -2.95 -3.23 7.02
N VAL A 54 -2.29 -2.07 6.94
CA VAL A 54 -1.94 -1.47 5.65
C VAL A 54 -0.88 -2.31 4.93
N VAL A 55 0.15 -2.79 5.63
CA VAL A 55 1.19 -3.64 5.06
C VAL A 55 0.64 -4.98 4.57
N GLN A 56 -0.37 -5.53 5.25
CA GLN A 56 -1.03 -6.77 4.86
C GLN A 56 -1.76 -6.68 3.50
N THR A 57 -2.09 -5.47 3.04
CA THR A 57 -2.65 -5.25 1.69
C THR A 57 -1.61 -5.37 0.58
N ASN A 58 -0.31 -5.17 0.89
CA ASN A 58 0.73 -5.09 -0.12
C ASN A 58 0.86 -6.35 -0.98
N PRO A 59 0.84 -7.60 -0.44
CA PRO A 59 0.95 -8.78 -1.30
C PRO A 59 -0.07 -8.82 -2.43
N VAL A 60 -1.32 -8.43 -2.16
CA VAL A 60 -2.39 -8.38 -3.18
C VAL A 60 -2.17 -7.20 -4.14
N LEU A 61 -1.94 -6.00 -3.61
CA LEU A 61 -1.76 -4.80 -4.44
C LEU A 61 -0.51 -4.90 -5.34
N GLU A 62 0.57 -5.49 -4.83
CA GLU A 62 1.80 -5.69 -5.60
C GLU A 62 1.64 -6.83 -6.61
N ALA A 63 0.93 -7.91 -6.27
CA ALA A 63 0.67 -8.98 -7.24
C ALA A 63 -0.06 -8.45 -8.50
N PHE A 64 -1.11 -7.65 -8.30
CA PHE A 64 -1.95 -7.14 -9.39
C PHE A 64 -1.49 -5.80 -9.98
N GLY A 65 -0.68 -5.03 -9.24
CA GLY A 65 -0.33 -3.65 -9.60
C GLY A 65 1.17 -3.41 -9.82
N ASN A 66 2.04 -4.35 -9.44
CA ASN A 66 3.48 -4.25 -9.72
C ASN A 66 3.91 -5.18 -10.84
N ALA A 67 4.96 -4.76 -11.54
CA ALA A 67 5.56 -5.52 -12.62
C ALA A 67 7.08 -5.30 -12.67
N LYS A 68 7.77 -6.22 -13.34
CA LYS A 68 9.19 -6.04 -13.67
C LYS A 68 9.33 -5.12 -14.89
N THR A 69 10.06 -4.04 -14.71
CA THR A 69 10.47 -3.10 -15.76
C THR A 69 11.97 -3.24 -16.04
N VAL A 70 12.49 -2.50 -17.02
CA VAL A 70 13.93 -2.52 -17.32
C VAL A 70 14.80 -2.11 -16.11
N ARG A 71 14.31 -1.19 -15.27
CA ARG A 71 15.11 -0.57 -14.17
C ARG A 71 14.66 -0.96 -12.76
N ASN A 72 13.58 -1.75 -12.65
CA ASN A 72 13.01 -2.12 -11.35
C ASN A 72 12.20 -3.42 -11.47
N ASP A 73 12.59 -4.42 -10.69
CA ASP A 73 11.95 -5.73 -10.66
C ASP A 73 10.59 -5.75 -9.98
N ASN A 74 10.28 -4.75 -9.14
CA ASN A 74 9.01 -4.61 -8.43
C ASN A 74 8.44 -3.19 -8.57
N SER A 75 8.27 -2.73 -9.81
CA SER A 75 7.79 -1.38 -10.10
C SER A 75 6.28 -1.29 -9.99
N SER A 76 5.79 -0.38 -9.13
CA SER A 76 4.36 -0.06 -9.09
C SER A 76 3.93 0.66 -10.36
N ARG A 77 2.87 0.13 -10.99
CA ARG A 77 2.30 0.66 -12.23
C ARG A 77 0.92 1.28 -12.00
N PHE A 78 0.72 1.83 -10.81
CA PHE A 78 -0.47 2.57 -10.38
C PHE A 78 -0.04 3.57 -9.30
N GLY A 79 -0.78 4.66 -9.18
CA GLY A 79 -0.73 5.57 -8.04
C GLY A 79 -1.49 4.97 -6.86
N LYS A 80 -0.92 5.05 -5.67
CA LYS A 80 -1.52 4.58 -4.41
C LYS A 80 -1.67 5.76 -3.46
N PHE A 81 -2.90 6.07 -3.07
CA PHE A 81 -3.21 7.11 -2.10
C PHE A 81 -3.80 6.48 -0.85
N ILE A 82 -3.06 6.52 0.25
CA ILE A 82 -3.46 5.93 1.53
C ILE A 82 -4.04 7.07 2.38
N ARG A 83 -5.32 7.00 2.69
CA ARG A 83 -5.98 7.96 3.57
C ARG A 83 -5.98 7.41 4.98
N ILE A 84 -5.46 8.19 5.92
CA ILE A 84 -5.49 7.88 7.35
C ILE A 84 -6.48 8.83 8.01
N HIS A 85 -7.52 8.27 8.58
CA HIS A 85 -8.62 9.04 9.17
C HIS A 85 -8.36 9.29 10.65
N PHE A 86 -8.65 10.53 11.07
CA PHE A 86 -8.65 10.91 12.47
C PHE A 86 -10.04 11.44 12.83
N GLY A 87 -10.56 10.99 13.97
CA GLY A 87 -11.82 11.47 14.51
C GLY A 87 -11.70 12.87 15.13
N PRO A 88 -12.81 13.45 15.61
CA PRO A 88 -12.86 14.82 16.13
C PRO A 88 -11.88 15.11 17.29
N SER A 89 -11.53 14.08 18.07
CA SER A 89 -10.56 14.17 19.17
C SER A 89 -9.11 13.97 18.74
N GLY A 90 -8.83 13.92 17.44
CA GLY A 90 -7.50 13.66 16.87
C GLY A 90 -7.01 12.23 17.04
N LYS A 91 -7.93 11.29 17.33
CA LYS A 91 -7.63 9.87 17.47
C LYS A 91 -7.84 9.13 16.17
N LEU A 92 -7.06 8.07 15.97
CA LEU A 92 -7.14 7.24 14.77
C LEU A 92 -8.57 6.67 14.60
N ALA A 93 -9.16 6.86 13.43
CA ALA A 93 -10.52 6.44 13.09
C ALA A 93 -10.57 5.38 11.96
N GLY A 94 -9.43 5.04 11.38
CA GLY A 94 -9.31 4.01 10.33
C GLY A 94 -8.40 4.46 9.20
N ALA A 95 -8.33 3.65 8.14
CA ALA A 95 -7.65 4.00 6.90
C ALA A 95 -8.33 3.33 5.70
N ASP A 96 -8.13 3.92 4.52
CA ASP A 96 -8.49 3.30 3.26
C ASP A 96 -7.45 3.61 2.18
N ILE A 97 -7.54 2.90 1.07
CA ILE A 97 -6.60 3.01 -0.05
C ILE A 97 -7.39 3.31 -1.32
N GLU A 98 -7.07 4.42 -1.95
CA GLU A 98 -7.50 4.74 -3.30
C GLU A 98 -6.36 4.46 -4.30
N THR A 99 -6.73 3.97 -5.47
CA THR A 99 -5.78 3.67 -6.54
C THR A 99 -6.11 4.47 -7.78
N TYR A 100 -5.06 4.91 -8.48
CA TYR A 100 -5.16 5.80 -9.62
C TYR A 100 -4.29 5.30 -10.76
N LEU A 101 -4.75 5.50 -12.00
CA LEU A 101 -3.93 5.36 -13.21
C LEU A 101 -3.16 4.02 -13.31
N LEU A 102 -3.85 2.89 -13.13
CA LEU A 102 -3.28 1.58 -13.43
C LEU A 102 -2.86 1.54 -14.92
N GLU A 103 -1.64 1.11 -15.21
CA GLU A 103 -1.11 0.97 -16.58
C GLU A 103 -1.77 -0.21 -17.33
N LYS A 104 -3.02 -0.03 -17.74
CA LYS A 104 -3.82 -1.09 -18.40
C LYS A 104 -3.15 -1.70 -19.63
N ALA A 105 -2.38 -0.91 -20.40
CA ALA A 105 -1.67 -1.39 -21.58
C ALA A 105 -0.70 -2.54 -21.27
N ARG A 106 -0.11 -2.57 -20.06
CA ARG A 106 0.83 -3.62 -19.63
C ARG A 106 0.20 -5.00 -19.59
N VAL A 107 -1.11 -5.10 -19.43
CA VAL A 107 -1.83 -6.39 -19.42
C VAL A 107 -1.60 -7.15 -20.72
N ILE A 108 -1.61 -6.46 -21.86
CA ILE A 108 -1.58 -7.07 -23.20
C ILE A 108 -0.30 -6.76 -23.99
N SER A 109 0.55 -5.86 -23.50
CA SER A 109 1.77 -5.43 -24.19
C SER A 109 2.93 -5.28 -23.22
N GLN A 110 4.09 -5.84 -23.56
CA GLN A 110 5.32 -5.71 -22.79
C GLN A 110 6.50 -5.41 -23.73
N GLN A 111 7.42 -4.55 -23.29
CA GLN A 111 8.67 -4.34 -24.01
C GLN A 111 9.63 -5.53 -23.80
N ALA A 112 10.65 -5.62 -24.65
CA ALA A 112 11.76 -6.54 -24.42
C ALA A 112 12.35 -6.28 -23.03
N LEU A 113 12.68 -7.36 -22.31
CA LEU A 113 13.18 -7.34 -20.93
C LEU A 113 12.17 -6.86 -19.87
N GLU A 114 10.89 -6.65 -20.19
CA GLU A 114 9.86 -6.39 -19.19
C GLU A 114 8.94 -7.58 -18.97
N ARG A 115 8.15 -7.53 -17.90
CA ARG A 115 7.08 -8.49 -17.62
C ARG A 115 5.73 -7.77 -17.50
N SER A 116 4.67 -8.55 -17.62
CA SER A 116 3.32 -8.14 -17.18
C SER A 116 3.26 -8.14 -15.64
N TYR A 117 2.07 -7.96 -15.08
CA TYR A 117 1.88 -7.97 -13.63
C TYR A 117 2.27 -9.31 -13.00
N HIS A 118 2.80 -9.27 -11.77
CA HIS A 118 3.33 -10.45 -11.07
C HIS A 118 2.31 -11.57 -10.94
N ILE A 119 1.03 -11.23 -10.76
CA ILE A 119 -0.05 -12.19 -10.55
C ILE A 119 -0.12 -13.26 -11.64
N PHE A 120 0.11 -12.91 -12.91
CA PHE A 120 0.06 -13.88 -14.00
C PHE A 120 1.11 -14.98 -13.82
N TYR A 121 2.32 -14.62 -13.40
CA TYR A 121 3.40 -15.56 -13.15
C TYR A 121 3.21 -16.32 -11.84
N GLN A 122 2.65 -15.66 -10.81
CA GLN A 122 2.36 -16.28 -9.52
C GLN A 122 1.27 -17.35 -9.63
N MET A 123 0.17 -17.07 -10.34
CA MET A 123 -0.86 -18.07 -10.65
C MET A 123 -0.28 -19.23 -11.45
N MET A 124 0.62 -18.93 -12.39
CA MET A 124 1.31 -19.93 -13.20
C MET A 124 2.52 -20.59 -12.51
N SER A 125 2.79 -20.33 -11.24
CA SER A 125 3.89 -20.97 -10.51
C SER A 125 3.56 -22.41 -10.08
N GLY A 126 2.29 -22.71 -9.82
CA GLY A 126 1.85 -23.99 -9.25
C GLY A 126 2.12 -24.11 -7.74
N SER A 127 2.47 -23.02 -7.06
CA SER A 127 2.70 -23.02 -5.61
C SER A 127 1.44 -23.20 -4.77
N VAL A 128 0.26 -22.92 -5.35
CA VAL A 128 -1.05 -23.09 -4.70
C VAL A 128 -1.78 -24.26 -5.35
N LYS A 129 -2.03 -25.32 -4.57
CA LYS A 129 -2.70 -26.54 -5.03
C LYS A 129 -4.12 -26.24 -5.52
N GLY A 130 -4.47 -26.72 -6.70
CA GLY A 130 -5.81 -26.58 -7.29
C GLY A 130 -6.11 -25.19 -7.90
N LEU A 131 -5.12 -24.29 -7.98
CA LEU A 131 -5.29 -22.98 -8.62
C LEU A 131 -5.09 -23.03 -10.15
N LYS A 132 -4.29 -23.98 -10.63
CA LYS A 132 -4.04 -24.23 -12.06
C LYS A 132 -5.00 -25.26 -12.61
#